data_AF-A0A951X568-F1
#
_entry.id   AF-A0A951X568-F1
#
_cell.length_a   1.000
_cell.length_b   1.000
_cell.length_c   1.000
_cell.angle_alpha   90.00
_cell.angle_beta   90.00
_cell.angle_gamma   90.00
#
_symmetry.space_group_name_H-M   'P 1'
#
loop_
_entity.id
_entity.type
_entity.pdbx_description
1 polymer ?
#
loop_
_entity_poly.entity_id
_entity_poly.type
_entity_poly.pdbx_seq_one_letter_code
_entity_poly.pdbx_strand_id
1 'polypeptide(L)'
;MSSFLQSNLLRIAVLGVLAILLLLTAPSMGLSDWIVTMLRGLSVGAVIFLVAAGFSIILGLMDVLNLAQGTLFMIGAYVGWSAYIRPDTVVDLAPPVAFVAAGLALLPLLQSTIGRRRLPAPRLWPWIGLLAALAIFMVAWQRVPLAIWSVTDYQQSPIVWSQAFEGGALAGQLVPATGAGALTWLAYAGLFVSGLLLGVAVVGFGQLAA
;
A
#
# COMPACT_ATOMS: atom_id res chain seq x y z
N MET A 1 23.64 46.47 -21.42
CA MET A 1 23.36 45.23 -20.68
C MET A 1 24.00 44.08 -21.43
N SER A 2 24.87 43.31 -20.78
CA SER A 2 25.66 42.26 -21.42
C SER A 2 24.77 41.17 -22.02
N SER A 3 25.12 40.64 -23.20
CA SER A 3 24.35 39.59 -23.90
C SER A 3 24.08 38.35 -23.04
N PHE A 4 24.90 38.12 -22.03
CA PHE A 4 24.75 37.08 -21.01
C PHE A 4 23.49 37.22 -20.14
N LEU A 5 23.10 38.46 -19.79
CA LEU A 5 21.91 38.73 -18.97
C LEU A 5 20.63 38.42 -19.74
N GLN A 6 20.61 38.65 -21.05
CA GLN A 6 19.43 38.39 -21.90
C GLN A 6 19.26 36.90 -22.20
N SER A 7 20.35 36.15 -22.39
CA SER A 7 20.30 34.71 -22.68
C SER A 7 20.00 33.84 -21.45
N ASN A 8 20.31 34.34 -20.24
CA ASN A 8 20.09 33.62 -18.99
C ASN A 8 19.02 34.25 -18.10
N LEU A 9 18.24 35.20 -18.60
CA LEU A 9 17.29 35.99 -17.82
C LEU A 9 16.32 35.12 -17.03
N LEU A 10 15.80 34.05 -17.65
CA LEU A 10 14.88 33.12 -16.99
C LEU A 10 15.54 32.36 -15.84
N ARG A 11 16.77 31.88 -16.01
CA ARG A 11 17.52 31.17 -14.96
C ARG A 11 17.83 32.10 -13.79
N ILE A 12 18.28 33.31 -14.10
CA ILE A 12 18.59 34.34 -13.10
C ILE A 12 17.33 34.78 -12.36
N ALA A 13 16.22 34.96 -13.06
CA ALA A 13 14.94 35.31 -12.45
C ALA A 13 14.45 34.21 -11.49
N VAL A 14 14.48 32.94 -11.91
CA VAL A 14 14.07 31.80 -11.06
C VAL A 14 14.97 31.69 -9.82
N LEU A 15 16.29 31.76 -9.99
CA LEU A 15 17.24 31.72 -8.87
C LEU A 15 17.08 32.92 -7.95
N GLY A 16 16.84 34.10 -8.50
CA GLY A 16 16.59 35.34 -7.75
C GLY A 16 15.32 35.25 -6.91
N VAL A 17 14.21 34.78 -7.50
CA VAL A 17 12.94 34.56 -6.78
C VAL A 17 13.12 33.54 -5.66
N LEU A 18 13.79 32.40 -5.92
CA LEU A 18 14.09 31.41 -4.89
C LEU A 18 14.93 31.99 -3.74
N ALA A 19 15.99 32.73 -4.07
CA ALA A 19 16.86 33.35 -3.06
C ALA A 19 16.09 34.37 -2.22
N ILE A 20 15.25 35.19 -2.85
CA ILE A 20 14.39 36.17 -2.16
C ILE A 20 13.44 35.44 -1.21
N LEU A 21 12.71 34.42 -1.68
CA LEU A 21 11.78 33.66 -0.84
C LEU A 21 12.48 33.05 0.38
N LEU A 22 13.65 32.44 0.18
CA LEU A 22 14.45 31.84 1.24
C LEU A 22 14.93 32.87 2.28
N LEU A 23 15.41 34.02 1.81
CA LEU A 23 15.86 35.12 2.67
C LEU A 23 14.71 35.75 3.45
N LEU A 24 13.53 35.86 2.85
CA LEU A 24 12.33 36.38 3.51
C LEU A 24 11.84 35.45 4.63
N THR A 25 11.96 34.13 4.44
CA THR A 25 11.57 33.14 5.46
C THR A 25 12.62 32.92 6.55
N ALA A 26 13.91 33.09 6.25
CA ALA A 26 15.01 32.81 7.17
C ALA A 26 14.90 33.47 8.57
N PRO A 27 14.54 34.77 8.72
CA PRO A 27 14.44 35.39 10.04
C PRO A 27 13.19 34.96 10.82
N SER A 28 12.22 34.31 10.18
CA SER A 28 10.97 33.87 10.80
C SER A 28 11.01 32.43 11.33
N MET A 29 12.04 31.64 11.00
CA MET A 29 12.11 30.22 11.29
C MET A 29 13.30 29.88 12.20
N GLY A 30 13.15 28.84 13.04
CA GLY A 30 14.29 28.28 13.78
C GLY A 30 15.28 27.59 12.84
N LEU A 31 16.55 27.49 13.25
CA LEU A 31 17.62 26.85 12.45
C LEU A 31 17.28 25.40 12.09
N SER A 32 16.64 24.66 13.01
CA SER A 32 16.15 23.29 12.75
C SER A 32 15.15 23.26 11.59
N ASP A 33 14.14 24.13 11.62
CA ASP A 33 13.09 24.15 10.61
C ASP A 33 13.60 24.59 9.24
N TRP A 34 14.58 25.51 9.21
CA TRP A 34 15.24 25.93 7.98
C TRP A 34 16.01 24.77 7.32
N ILE A 35 16.77 24.01 8.10
CA ILE A 35 17.48 22.81 7.62
C ILE A 35 16.47 21.78 7.12
N VAL A 36 15.42 21.48 7.88
CA VAL A 36 14.37 20.54 7.48
C VAL A 36 13.70 20.97 6.18
N THR A 37 13.43 22.25 6.00
CA THR A 37 12.81 22.79 4.77
C THR A 37 13.72 22.60 3.56
N MET A 38 15.03 22.86 3.71
CA MET A 38 16.01 22.60 2.66
C MET A 38 16.11 21.12 2.30
N LEU A 39 16.15 20.25 3.31
CA LEU A 39 16.16 18.80 3.11
C LEU A 39 14.89 18.33 2.42
N ARG A 40 13.71 18.83 2.82
CA ARG A 40 12.43 18.52 2.15
C ARG A 40 12.45 18.92 0.68
N GLY A 41 12.91 20.13 0.37
CA GLY A 41 13.05 20.60 -1.01
C GLY A 41 13.98 19.71 -1.83
N LEU A 42 15.14 19.34 -1.27
CA LEU A 42 16.09 18.44 -1.91
C LEU A 42 15.50 17.04 -2.11
N SER A 43 14.82 16.48 -1.11
CA SER A 43 14.18 15.16 -1.19
C SER A 43 13.10 15.12 -2.28
N VAL A 44 12.21 16.12 -2.32
CA VAL A 44 11.17 16.21 -3.35
C VAL A 44 11.81 16.38 -4.73
N GLY A 45 12.81 17.26 -4.85
CA GLY A 45 13.55 17.47 -6.09
C GLY A 45 14.25 16.19 -6.58
N ALA A 46 14.88 15.43 -5.69
CA ALA A 46 15.57 14.18 -6.01
C ALA A 46 14.60 13.11 -6.54
N VAL A 47 13.40 13.00 -5.94
CA VAL A 47 12.37 12.07 -6.42
C VAL A 47 11.85 12.47 -7.79
N ILE A 48 11.52 13.75 -8.00
CA ILE A 48 11.06 14.25 -9.31
C ILE A 48 12.16 14.06 -10.37
N PHE A 49 13.42 14.36 -10.02
CA PHE A 49 14.57 14.13 -10.88
C PHE A 49 14.72 12.65 -11.25
N LEU A 50 14.61 11.73 -10.29
CA LEU A 50 14.70 10.29 -10.53
C LEU A 50 13.61 9.81 -11.51
N VAL A 51 12.38 10.28 -11.33
CA VAL A 51 11.25 9.96 -12.22
C VAL A 51 11.50 10.53 -13.62
N ALA A 52 11.92 11.79 -13.73
CA ALA A 52 12.23 12.44 -15.01
C ALA A 52 13.40 11.76 -15.74
N ALA A 53 14.47 11.40 -15.03
CA ALA A 53 15.63 10.72 -15.58
C ALA A 53 15.27 9.31 -16.09
N GLY A 54 14.49 8.54 -15.32
CA GLY A 54 14.00 7.24 -15.76
C GLY A 54 13.13 7.34 -17.02
N PHE A 55 12.25 8.32 -17.07
CA PHE A 55 11.43 8.59 -18.24
C PHE A 55 12.27 8.99 -19.48
N SER A 56 13.32 9.80 -19.29
CA SER A 56 14.26 10.16 -20.36
C SER A 56 15.01 8.95 -20.91
N ILE A 57 15.38 7.98 -20.07
CA ILE A 57 16.09 6.75 -20.50
C ILE A 57 15.16 5.86 -21.33
N ILE A 58 13.92 5.64 -20.86
CA ILE A 58 12.95 4.79 -21.54
C ILE A 58 12.53 5.40 -22.89
N LEU A 59 12.22 6.70 -22.90
CA LEU A 59 11.89 7.42 -24.14
C LEU A 59 13.07 7.44 -25.12
N GLY A 60 14.29 7.68 -24.62
CA GLY A 60 15.47 7.80 -25.47
C GLY A 60 15.94 6.49 -26.10
N LEU A 61 15.51 5.33 -25.59
CA LEU A 61 15.90 4.03 -26.12
C LEU A 61 14.80 3.36 -26.96
N MET A 62 13.53 3.60 -26.65
CA MET A 62 12.40 2.90 -27.29
C MET A 62 11.54 3.80 -28.20
N ASP A 63 11.78 5.10 -28.25
CA ASP A 63 11.01 6.10 -29.04
C ASP A 63 9.48 6.05 -28.85
N VAL A 64 9.01 5.45 -27.74
CA VAL A 64 7.59 5.29 -27.40
C VAL A 64 7.33 5.77 -25.98
N LEU A 65 6.28 6.59 -25.84
CA LEU A 65 5.79 7.09 -24.57
C LEU A 65 5.17 5.97 -23.72
N ASN A 66 5.93 5.46 -22.73
CA ASN A 66 5.44 4.50 -21.76
C ASN A 66 5.07 5.17 -20.43
N LEU A 67 3.77 5.26 -20.14
CA LEU A 67 3.24 5.82 -18.89
C LEU A 67 3.15 4.81 -17.74
N ALA A 68 3.44 3.52 -17.98
CA ALA A 68 3.40 2.50 -16.93
C ALA A 68 4.40 2.79 -15.80
N GLN A 69 5.52 3.45 -16.10
CA GLN A 69 6.49 3.85 -15.08
C GLN A 69 5.88 4.82 -14.06
N GLY A 70 5.08 5.79 -14.52
CA GLY A 70 4.37 6.72 -13.64
C GLY A 70 3.39 5.98 -12.72
N THR A 71 2.69 4.97 -13.25
CA THR A 71 1.78 4.15 -12.43
C THR A 71 2.51 3.33 -11.36
N LEU A 72 3.67 2.74 -11.70
CA LEU A 72 4.47 1.98 -10.73
C LEU A 72 5.02 2.89 -9.62
N PHE A 73 5.49 4.09 -10.00
CA PHE A 73 5.92 5.11 -9.04
C PHE A 73 4.78 5.54 -8.11
N MET A 74 3.59 5.80 -8.64
CA MET A 74 2.41 6.15 -7.84
C MET A 74 2.04 5.03 -6.86
N ILE A 75 2.01 3.77 -7.32
CA ILE A 75 1.72 2.62 -6.45
C ILE A 75 2.75 2.55 -5.31
N GLY A 76 4.04 2.64 -5.62
CA GLY A 76 5.10 2.64 -4.61
C GLY A 76 4.97 3.79 -3.61
N ALA A 77 4.65 5.00 -4.08
CA ALA A 77 4.45 6.18 -3.23
C ALA A 77 3.26 5.99 -2.27
N TYR A 78 2.12 5.50 -2.76
CA TYR A 78 0.94 5.22 -1.93
C TYR A 78 1.20 4.12 -0.89
N VAL A 79 1.88 3.04 -1.29
CA VAL A 79 2.23 1.93 -0.38
C VAL A 79 3.18 2.42 0.71
N GLY A 80 4.24 3.15 0.34
CA GLY A 80 5.20 3.70 1.30
C GLY A 80 4.56 4.70 2.26
N TRP A 81 3.74 5.62 1.75
CA TRP A 81 2.99 6.59 2.55
C TRP A 81 2.04 5.90 3.55
N SER A 82 1.28 4.91 3.08
CA SER A 82 0.33 4.17 3.92
C SER A 82 1.04 3.40 5.03
N ALA A 83 2.15 2.74 4.72
CA ALA A 83 2.94 1.97 5.69
C ALA A 83 3.61 2.87 6.74
N TYR A 84 4.04 4.08 6.36
CA TYR A 84 4.72 5.00 7.26
C TYR A 84 3.77 5.70 8.23
N ILE A 85 2.63 6.18 7.73
CA ILE A 85 1.66 6.96 8.52
C ILE A 85 0.82 6.06 9.41
N ARG A 86 0.56 4.83 8.97
CA ARG A 86 -0.24 3.84 9.68
C ARG A 86 0.55 2.54 9.87
N PRO A 87 1.43 2.43 10.87
CA PRO A 87 2.12 1.18 11.17
C PRO A 87 1.17 0.03 11.54
N ASP A 88 -0.07 0.34 11.91
CA ASP A 88 -1.20 -0.57 12.09
C ASP A 88 -1.76 -1.15 10.76
N THR A 89 -1.33 -0.67 9.60
CA THR A 89 -1.66 -1.30 8.29
C THR A 89 -1.25 -2.77 8.22
N VAL A 90 -0.28 -3.21 9.04
CA VAL A 90 0.06 -4.64 9.18
C VAL A 90 -1.14 -5.43 9.70
N VAL A 91 -1.94 -4.87 10.61
CA VAL A 91 -3.17 -5.49 11.13
C VAL A 91 -4.25 -5.55 10.06
N ASP A 92 -4.32 -4.54 9.18
CA ASP A 92 -5.26 -4.51 8.05
C ASP A 92 -4.86 -5.50 6.93
N LEU A 93 -3.56 -5.70 6.69
CA LEU A 93 -3.04 -6.64 5.70
C LEU A 93 -2.93 -8.08 6.22
N ALA A 94 -2.81 -8.29 7.53
CA ALA A 94 -2.72 -9.62 8.13
C ALA A 94 -3.88 -10.55 7.74
N PRO A 95 -5.16 -10.15 7.72
CA PRO A 95 -6.29 -10.99 7.34
C PRO A 95 -6.22 -11.53 5.89
N PRO A 96 -6.05 -10.70 4.84
CA PRO A 96 -5.95 -11.22 3.47
C PRO A 96 -4.65 -12.02 3.25
N VAL A 97 -3.54 -11.61 3.88
CA VAL A 97 -2.28 -12.37 3.82
C VAL A 97 -2.42 -13.74 4.50
N ALA A 98 -3.05 -13.80 5.69
CA ALA A 98 -3.27 -15.03 6.42
C ALA A 98 -4.21 -15.99 5.67
N PHE A 99 -5.25 -15.46 5.01
CA PHE A 99 -6.13 -16.26 4.15
C PHE A 99 -5.37 -16.94 3.01
N VAL A 100 -4.56 -16.18 2.27
CA VAL A 100 -3.75 -16.71 1.15
C VAL A 100 -2.67 -17.65 1.67
N ALA A 101 -1.96 -17.26 2.74
CA ALA A 101 -0.91 -18.06 3.34
C ALA A 101 -1.43 -19.39 3.90
N ALA A 102 -2.61 -19.41 4.53
CA ALA A 102 -3.22 -20.64 5.03
C ALA A 102 -3.50 -21.63 3.89
N GLY A 103 -4.04 -21.15 2.76
CA GLY A 103 -4.29 -21.99 1.58
C GLY A 103 -2.99 -22.51 0.94
N LEU A 104 -2.00 -21.64 0.75
CA LEU A 104 -0.73 -22.00 0.08
C LEU A 104 0.19 -22.85 0.96
N ALA A 105 0.32 -22.56 2.25
CA ALA A 105 1.21 -23.29 3.15
C ALA A 105 0.73 -24.72 3.41
N LEU A 106 -0.59 -24.94 3.40
CA LEU A 106 -1.18 -26.25 3.66
C LEU A 106 -1.39 -27.05 2.37
N LEU A 107 -1.18 -26.44 1.19
CA LEU A 107 -1.33 -27.09 -0.11
C LEU A 107 -0.55 -28.42 -0.22
N PRO A 108 0.73 -28.54 0.19
CA PRO A 108 1.47 -29.81 0.09
C PRO A 108 0.89 -30.92 0.98
N LEU A 109 0.43 -30.56 2.17
CA LEU A 109 -0.24 -31.49 3.10
C LEU A 109 -1.61 -31.94 2.57
N LEU A 110 -2.37 -31.01 1.99
CA LEU A 110 -3.66 -31.30 1.36
C LEU A 110 -3.51 -32.18 0.12
N GLN A 111 -2.48 -31.94 -0.71
CA GLN A 111 -2.16 -32.77 -1.87
C GLN A 111 -1.79 -34.21 -1.46
N SER A 112 -1.00 -34.40 -0.41
CA SER A 112 -0.61 -35.73 0.05
C SER A 112 -1.76 -36.53 0.69
N THR A 113 -2.70 -35.86 1.35
CA THR A 113 -3.81 -36.49 2.07
C THR A 113 -5.07 -36.67 1.22
N ILE A 114 -5.53 -35.59 0.59
CA ILE A 114 -6.77 -35.54 -0.20
C ILE A 114 -6.49 -35.90 -1.66
N GLY A 115 -5.31 -35.54 -2.19
CA GLY A 115 -4.92 -35.85 -3.58
C GLY A 115 -4.94 -37.34 -3.92
N ARG A 116 -4.74 -38.21 -2.92
CA ARG A 116 -4.79 -39.68 -3.06
C ARG A 116 -6.19 -40.28 -2.87
N ARG A 117 -7.15 -39.52 -2.34
CA ARG A 117 -8.52 -39.97 -2.08
C ARG A 117 -9.43 -39.60 -3.25
N ARG A 118 -10.17 -40.57 -3.77
CA ARG A 118 -11.23 -40.32 -4.75
C ARG A 118 -12.49 -39.86 -4.01
N LEU A 119 -12.71 -38.56 -3.97
CA LEU A 119 -13.93 -37.98 -3.40
C LEU A 119 -15.13 -38.21 -4.34
N PRO A 120 -16.34 -38.36 -3.80
CA PRO A 120 -17.55 -38.46 -4.61
C PRO A 120 -17.78 -37.17 -5.40
N ALA A 121 -18.23 -37.29 -6.65
CA ALA A 121 -18.48 -36.18 -7.58
C ALA A 121 -17.24 -35.28 -7.85
N PRO A 122 -16.18 -35.81 -8.51
CA PRO A 122 -14.88 -35.13 -8.72
C PRO A 122 -14.99 -33.74 -9.36
N ARG A 123 -16.04 -33.52 -10.17
CA ARG A 123 -16.29 -32.24 -10.84
C ARG A 123 -17.00 -31.20 -9.97
N LEU A 124 -17.76 -31.60 -8.96
CA LEU A 124 -18.61 -30.71 -8.16
C LEU A 124 -17.98 -30.32 -6.83
N TRP A 125 -17.26 -31.23 -6.17
CA TRP A 125 -16.67 -30.95 -4.86
C TRP A 125 -15.65 -29.78 -4.83
N PRO A 126 -14.83 -29.51 -5.87
CA PRO A 126 -13.92 -28.36 -5.85
C PRO A 126 -14.66 -27.03 -5.86
N TRP A 127 -15.76 -26.95 -6.62
CA TRP A 127 -16.64 -25.77 -6.65
C TRP A 127 -17.38 -25.56 -5.32
N ILE A 128 -17.84 -26.64 -4.69
CA ILE A 128 -18.46 -26.58 -3.37
C ILE A 128 -17.46 -26.05 -2.34
N GLY A 129 -16.20 -26.53 -2.37
CA GLY A 129 -15.12 -26.05 -1.51
C GLY A 129 -14.82 -24.57 -1.73
N LEU A 130 -14.78 -24.12 -2.97
CA LEU A 130 -14.55 -22.72 -3.32
C LEU A 130 -15.69 -21.80 -2.86
N LEU A 131 -16.95 -22.21 -3.06
CA LEU A 131 -18.12 -21.46 -2.58
C LEU A 131 -18.17 -21.40 -1.05
N ALA A 132 -17.87 -22.52 -0.37
CA ALA A 132 -17.79 -22.56 1.09
C ALA A 132 -16.66 -21.67 1.63
N ALA A 133 -15.49 -21.70 0.99
CA ALA A 133 -14.37 -20.82 1.31
C ALA A 133 -14.78 -19.34 1.18
N LEU A 134 -15.42 -18.97 0.06
CA LEU A 134 -15.87 -17.60 -0.19
C LEU A 134 -16.93 -17.16 0.82
N ALA A 135 -17.91 -18.02 1.13
CA ALA A 135 -18.96 -17.70 2.09
C ALA A 135 -18.40 -17.47 3.51
N ILE A 136 -17.50 -18.34 3.97
CA ILE A 136 -16.85 -18.18 5.28
C ILE A 136 -15.94 -16.95 5.28
N PHE A 137 -15.20 -16.71 4.20
CA PHE A 137 -14.38 -15.50 4.04
C PHE A 137 -15.23 -14.23 4.17
N MET A 138 -16.36 -14.14 3.46
CA MET A 138 -17.25 -12.97 3.52
C MET A 138 -17.77 -12.71 4.94
N VAL A 139 -18.17 -13.75 5.67
CA VAL A 139 -18.67 -13.62 7.05
C VAL A 139 -17.55 -13.26 8.01
N ALA A 140 -16.39 -13.91 7.89
CA ALA A 140 -15.23 -13.67 8.75
C ALA A 140 -14.65 -12.26 8.52
N TRP A 141 -14.57 -11.81 7.26
CA TRP A 141 -14.03 -10.52 6.87
C TRP A 141 -14.79 -9.34 7.51
N GLN A 142 -16.12 -9.41 7.56
CA GLN A 142 -16.95 -8.37 8.19
C GLN A 142 -16.73 -8.22 9.70
N ARG A 143 -16.11 -9.24 10.34
CA ARG A 143 -15.91 -9.32 11.79
C ARG A 143 -14.47 -9.02 12.21
N VAL A 144 -13.55 -8.91 11.24
CA VAL A 144 -12.17 -8.49 11.50
C VAL A 144 -12.19 -7.02 11.91
N PRO A 145 -11.49 -6.63 12.99
CA PRO A 145 -11.30 -5.24 13.30
C PRO A 145 -10.39 -4.64 12.22
N LEU A 146 -11.01 -4.00 11.23
CA LEU A 146 -10.28 -3.16 10.29
C LEU A 146 -9.93 -1.88 11.06
N ALA A 147 -8.64 -1.58 11.12
CA ALA A 147 -8.17 -0.28 11.55
C ALA A 147 -8.36 0.78 10.45
N ILE A 148 -8.83 0.35 9.27
CA ILE A 148 -9.07 1.18 8.09
C ILE A 148 -10.07 2.32 8.34
N TRP A 149 -9.98 3.34 7.48
CA TRP A 149 -10.85 4.51 7.38
C TRP A 149 -12.30 4.20 7.76
N SER A 150 -12.74 4.68 8.91
CA SER A 150 -14.16 4.69 9.23
C SER A 150 -14.87 5.62 8.25
N VAL A 151 -15.67 5.06 7.34
CA VAL A 151 -16.44 5.85 6.36
C VAL A 151 -17.45 6.79 7.04
N THR A 152 -17.74 6.55 8.32
CA THR A 152 -18.64 7.37 9.13
C THR A 152 -17.91 8.46 9.90
N ASP A 153 -16.58 8.41 10.00
CA ASP A 153 -15.78 9.39 10.74
C ASP A 153 -14.76 10.10 9.82
N TYR A 154 -15.06 11.35 9.48
CA TYR A 154 -14.17 12.19 8.68
C TYR A 154 -12.83 12.47 9.37
N GLN A 155 -12.79 12.48 10.71
CA GLN A 155 -11.54 12.67 11.45
C GLN A 155 -10.55 11.55 11.22
N GLN A 156 -11.05 10.37 10.86
CA GLN A 156 -10.19 9.27 10.51
C GLN A 156 -9.71 9.32 9.07
N SER A 157 -10.13 10.24 8.19
CA SER A 157 -9.87 10.23 6.74
C SER A 157 -8.40 10.48 6.31
N PRO A 158 -7.98 10.04 5.09
CA PRO A 158 -6.57 10.11 4.66
C PRO A 158 -5.97 11.51 4.70
N ILE A 159 -6.78 12.52 4.42
CA ILE A 159 -6.33 13.91 4.39
C ILE A 159 -6.02 14.44 5.79
N VAL A 160 -6.75 13.99 6.81
CA VAL A 160 -6.53 14.38 8.20
C VAL A 160 -5.22 13.77 8.73
N TRP A 161 -4.91 12.54 8.31
CA TRP A 161 -3.63 11.89 8.62
C TRP A 161 -2.44 12.51 7.87
N SER A 162 -2.60 12.93 6.61
CA SER A 162 -1.54 13.66 5.90
C SER A 162 -1.26 15.01 6.56
N GLN A 163 -2.31 15.74 6.98
CA GLN A 163 -2.15 17.01 7.69
C GLN A 163 -1.47 16.82 9.04
N ALA A 164 -1.84 15.77 9.79
CA ALA A 164 -1.18 15.44 11.06
C ALA A 164 0.29 15.04 10.87
N PHE A 165 0.63 14.32 9.79
CA PHE A 165 2.01 14.04 9.42
C PHE A 165 2.80 15.30 9.13
N GLU A 166 2.25 16.21 8.33
CA GLU A 166 2.90 17.47 8.00
C GLU A 166 3.16 18.34 9.24
N GLY A 167 2.22 18.34 10.19
CA GLY A 167 2.34 19.03 11.47
C GLY A 167 3.08 18.28 12.58
N GLY A 168 3.61 17.06 12.33
CA GLY A 168 4.33 16.27 13.33
C GLY A 168 3.48 15.69 14.46
N ALA A 169 2.15 15.66 14.31
CA ALA A 169 1.19 15.26 15.35
C ALA A 169 0.64 13.82 15.17
N LEU A 170 1.31 12.97 14.39
CA LEU A 170 0.86 11.60 14.07
C LEU A 170 0.52 10.75 15.29
N ALA A 171 1.29 10.88 16.38
CA ALA A 171 1.09 10.08 17.59
C ALA A 171 -0.30 10.30 18.23
N GLY A 172 -0.92 11.47 18.03
CA GLY A 172 -2.25 11.79 18.55
C GLY A 172 -3.41 11.21 17.73
N GLN A 173 -3.15 10.70 16.53
CA GLN A 173 -4.17 10.14 15.64
C GLN A 173 -4.21 8.62 15.59
N LEU A 174 -3.20 7.93 16.14
CA LEU A 174 -3.19 6.48 16.25
C LEU A 174 -4.24 6.03 17.27
N VAL A 175 -5.45 5.74 16.79
CA VAL A 175 -6.47 5.05 17.59
C VAL A 175 -6.14 3.56 17.53
N PRO A 176 -5.75 2.91 18.65
CA PRO A 176 -5.49 1.48 18.65
C PRO A 176 -6.75 0.74 18.23
N ALA A 177 -6.62 -0.23 17.32
CA ALA A 177 -7.73 -1.04 16.83
C ALA A 177 -8.55 -1.62 18.00
N THR A 178 -9.73 -1.07 18.24
CA THR A 178 -10.62 -1.48 19.31
C THR A 178 -11.25 -2.82 18.93
N GLY A 179 -10.55 -3.92 19.22
CA GLY A 179 -10.94 -5.24 18.71
C GLY A 179 -10.32 -6.43 19.43
N ALA A 180 -10.08 -6.35 20.73
CA ALA A 180 -9.59 -7.50 21.53
C ALA A 180 -10.75 -8.29 22.19
N GLY A 181 -11.80 -8.63 21.42
CA GLY A 181 -12.93 -9.42 21.90
C GLY A 181 -12.87 -10.88 21.41
N ALA A 182 -13.56 -11.82 22.07
CA ALA A 182 -13.64 -13.22 21.61
C ALA A 182 -14.15 -13.37 20.16
N LEU A 183 -14.97 -12.40 19.70
CA LEU A 183 -15.50 -12.35 18.33
C LEU A 183 -14.43 -12.08 17.25
N THR A 184 -13.34 -11.38 17.57
CA THR A 184 -12.27 -11.09 16.60
C THR A 184 -11.36 -12.30 16.42
N TRP A 185 -11.07 -13.05 17.49
CA TRP A 185 -10.39 -14.35 17.38
C TRP A 185 -11.17 -15.36 16.54
N LEU A 186 -12.50 -15.39 16.68
CA LEU A 186 -13.37 -16.20 15.82
C LEU A 186 -13.31 -15.76 14.35
N ALA A 187 -13.18 -14.47 14.08
CA ALA A 187 -13.01 -13.94 12.73
C ALA A 187 -11.69 -14.42 12.10
N TYR A 188 -10.58 -14.32 12.83
CA TYR A 188 -9.28 -14.82 12.37
C TYR A 188 -9.29 -16.35 12.16
N ALA A 189 -9.93 -17.11 13.06
CA ALA A 189 -10.11 -18.55 12.89
C ALA A 189 -10.96 -18.87 11.65
N GLY A 190 -12.03 -18.11 11.41
CA GLY A 190 -12.85 -18.22 10.21
C GLY A 190 -12.07 -17.98 8.92
N LEU A 191 -11.19 -16.97 8.89
CA LEU A 191 -10.32 -16.68 7.75
C LEU A 191 -9.30 -17.79 7.48
N PHE A 192 -8.75 -18.38 8.55
CA PHE A 192 -7.86 -19.53 8.42
C PHE A 192 -8.60 -20.74 7.83
N VAL A 193 -9.82 -21.02 8.30
CA VAL A 193 -10.68 -22.10 7.77
C VAL A 193 -11.07 -21.84 6.32
N SER A 194 -11.40 -20.60 5.94
CA SER A 194 -11.70 -20.28 4.55
C SER A 194 -10.48 -20.46 3.64
N GLY A 195 -9.28 -20.08 4.10
CA GLY A 195 -8.04 -20.30 3.36
C GLY A 195 -7.73 -21.78 3.15
N LEU A 196 -7.96 -22.60 4.18
CA LEU A 196 -7.88 -24.06 4.11
C LEU A 196 -8.82 -24.66 3.06
N LEU A 197 -10.09 -24.23 3.06
CA LEU A 197 -11.09 -24.69 2.08
C LEU A 197 -10.74 -24.28 0.65
N LEU A 198 -10.13 -23.11 0.46
CA LEU A 198 -9.60 -22.70 -0.83
C LEU A 198 -8.47 -23.64 -1.28
N GLY A 199 -7.54 -23.98 -0.39
CA GLY A 199 -6.50 -24.96 -0.66
C GLY A 199 -7.06 -26.33 -1.06
N VAL A 200 -8.11 -26.79 -0.37
CA VAL A 200 -8.84 -28.02 -0.71
C VAL A 200 -9.46 -27.94 -2.11
N ALA A 201 -10.11 -26.82 -2.45
CA ALA A 201 -10.67 -26.61 -3.78
C ALA A 201 -9.60 -26.64 -4.88
N VAL A 202 -8.43 -26.03 -4.65
CA VAL A 202 -7.30 -26.04 -5.59
C VAL A 202 -6.79 -27.46 -5.85
N VAL A 203 -6.64 -28.29 -4.81
CA VAL A 203 -6.28 -29.71 -4.99
C VAL A 203 -7.32 -30.44 -5.83
N GLY A 204 -8.60 -30.12 -5.66
CA GLY A 204 -9.67 -30.72 -6.43
C GLY A 204 -9.69 -30.35 -7.91
N PHE A 205 -9.39 -29.10 -8.23
CA PHE A 205 -9.18 -28.70 -9.63
C PHE A 205 -7.96 -29.40 -10.24
N GLY A 206 -6.90 -29.63 -9.46
CA GLY A 206 -5.74 -30.41 -9.91
C GLY A 206 -6.06 -31.85 -10.32
N GLN A 207 -7.04 -32.48 -9.66
CA GLN A 207 -7.51 -33.83 -10.02
C GLN A 207 -8.35 -33.87 -11.31
N LEU A 208 -8.91 -32.75 -11.76
CA LEU A 208 -9.68 -32.66 -13.01
C LEU A 208 -8.79 -32.43 -14.23
N ALA A 209 -7.56 -31.94 -14.02
CA ALA A 209 -6.60 -31.61 -15.07
C ALA A 209 -5.58 -32.74 -15.35
N ALA A 210 -5.52 -33.76 -14.49
CA ALA A 210 -4.67 -34.95 -14.64
C ALA A 210 -5.47 -36.13 -15.20
#